data_AF-V7PRB1-F1
#
_entry.id   AF-V7PRB1-F1
#
_cell.length_a   1.000
_cell.length_b   1.000
_cell.length_c   1.000
_cell.angle_alpha   90.00
_cell.angle_beta   90.00
_cell.angle_gamma   90.00
#
_symmetry.space_group_name_H-M   'P 1'
#
loop_
_entity.id
_entity.type
_entity.pdbx_description
1 polymer ?
#
loop_
_entity_poly.entity_id
_entity_poly.type
_entity_poly.pdbx_seq_one_letter_code
_entity_poly.pdbx_strand_id
1 'polypeptide(L)'
;MVNKFDTVNRKEEDIIKKLNYKNINDVRIHELNSVKSNRRIYLKKGSMFFLSSKEEALKSLNDASIGNNCNNNIFHYFLSLFAIIFILFHIKKEINE
;
A
#
# COMPACT_ATOMS: atom_id res chain seq x y z
N MET A 1 -11.16 2.35 48.89
CA MET A 1 -12.04 1.86 47.80
C MET A 1 -11.65 2.62 46.54
N VAL A 2 -11.07 1.94 45.54
CA VAL A 2 -10.69 2.60 44.29
C VAL A 2 -11.97 2.86 43.50
N ASN A 3 -12.31 4.13 43.30
CA ASN A 3 -13.48 4.52 42.53
C ASN A 3 -13.37 3.96 41.11
N LYS A 4 -14.34 3.12 40.74
CA LYS A 4 -14.41 2.46 39.42
C LYS A 4 -14.41 3.49 38.27
N PHE A 5 -14.92 4.70 38.52
CA PHE A 5 -14.91 5.82 37.57
C PHE A 5 -13.52 6.39 37.28
N ASP A 6 -12.64 6.50 38.29
CA ASP A 6 -11.26 6.99 38.10
C ASP A 6 -10.40 6.04 37.26
N THR A 7 -10.70 4.73 37.32
CA THR A 7 -10.02 3.72 36.49
C THR A 7 -10.47 3.70 35.03
N VAL A 8 -11.68 4.18 34.73
CA VAL A 8 -12.20 4.25 33.35
C VAL A 8 -11.60 5.46 32.64
N ASN A 9 -11.60 6.63 33.28
CA ASN A 9 -11.01 7.86 32.71
C ASN A 9 -9.49 7.72 32.44
N ARG A 10 -8.74 7.08 33.34
CA ARG A 10 -7.31 6.78 33.09
C ARG A 10 -7.07 5.87 31.89
N LYS A 11 -7.97 4.91 31.66
CA LYS A 11 -7.86 4.01 30.50
C LYS A 11 -8.19 4.72 29.21
N GLU A 12 -9.21 5.59 29.20
CA GLU A 12 -9.55 6.38 28.01
C GLU A 12 -8.43 7.35 27.62
N GLU A 13 -7.83 8.06 28.57
CA GLU A 13 -6.68 8.94 28.30
C GLU A 13 -5.45 8.16 27.83
N ASP A 14 -5.18 6.98 28.40
CA ASP A 14 -4.11 6.08 27.94
C ASP A 14 -4.38 5.52 26.55
N ILE A 15 -5.64 5.23 26.22
CA ILE A 15 -6.08 4.80 24.89
C ILE A 15 -5.87 5.94 23.90
N ILE A 16 -6.28 7.17 24.23
CA ILE A 16 -6.10 8.34 23.36
C ILE A 16 -4.60 8.65 23.16
N LYS A 17 -3.78 8.55 24.20
CA LYS A 17 -2.31 8.71 24.09
C LYS A 17 -1.64 7.59 23.31
N LYS A 18 -2.10 6.33 23.43
CA LYS A 18 -1.58 5.18 22.66
C LYS A 18 -2.04 5.19 21.22
N LEU A 19 -3.29 5.57 20.96
CA LEU A 19 -3.93 5.70 19.65
C LEU A 19 -3.72 7.10 19.07
N ASN A 20 -2.58 7.75 19.35
CA ASN A 20 -2.25 9.09 18.84
C ASN A 20 -2.00 9.06 17.33
N TYR A 21 -3.03 8.69 16.57
CA TYR A 21 -3.08 8.66 15.12
C TYR A 21 -3.17 10.11 14.65
N LYS A 22 -2.01 10.77 14.55
CA LYS A 22 -1.90 12.11 13.96
C LYS A 22 -2.27 12.12 12.48
N ASN A 23 -2.25 10.95 11.82
CA ASN A 23 -2.51 10.78 10.41
C ASN A 23 -3.58 9.70 10.17
N ILE A 24 -4.54 10.01 9.29
CA ILE A 24 -5.57 9.06 8.85
C ILE A 24 -4.98 7.81 8.18
N ASN A 25 -3.76 7.90 7.63
CA ASN A 25 -3.05 6.75 7.08
C ASN A 25 -2.66 5.75 8.17
N ASP A 26 -2.31 6.20 9.37
CA ASP A 26 -1.95 5.30 10.47
C ASP A 26 -3.17 4.49 10.94
N VAL A 27 -4.35 5.13 10.93
CA VAL A 27 -5.64 4.46 11.18
C VAL A 27 -5.89 3.40 10.11
N ARG A 28 -5.73 3.74 8.83
CA ARG A 28 -5.93 2.80 7.73
C ARG A 28 -4.96 1.61 7.78
N ILE A 29 -3.69 1.83 8.14
CA ILE A 29 -2.70 0.76 8.33
C ILE A 29 -3.13 -0.15 9.48
N HIS A 30 -3.58 0.42 10.59
CA HIS A 30 -4.02 -0.33 11.75
C HIS A 30 -5.26 -1.18 11.46
N GLU A 31 -6.27 -0.61 10.81
CA GLU A 31 -7.47 -1.32 10.36
C GLU A 31 -7.10 -2.47 9.42
N LEU A 32 -6.22 -2.20 8.45
CA LEU A 32 -5.75 -3.18 7.48
C LEU A 32 -4.99 -4.34 8.15
N ASN A 33 -4.14 -4.03 9.13
CA ASN A 33 -3.41 -5.02 9.90
C ASN A 33 -4.33 -5.89 10.77
N SER A 34 -5.46 -5.35 11.21
CA SER A 34 -6.47 -6.06 11.99
C SER A 34 -7.28 -7.07 11.15
N VAL A 35 -7.25 -6.97 9.82
CA VAL A 35 -7.89 -7.93 8.92
C VAL A 35 -7.10 -9.25 8.87
N LYS A 36 -7.81 -10.38 8.94
CA LYS A 36 -7.21 -11.73 8.77
C LYS A 36 -6.54 -11.85 7.39
N SER A 37 -5.35 -12.44 7.34
CA SER A 37 -4.52 -12.58 6.12
C SER A 37 -5.26 -13.22 4.94
N ASN A 38 -6.13 -14.20 5.19
CA ASN A 38 -6.82 -14.93 4.13
C ASN A 38 -8.01 -14.16 3.50
N ARG A 39 -8.31 -12.94 3.96
CA ARG A 39 -9.38 -12.12 3.39
C ARG A 39 -8.83 -11.25 2.26
N ARG A 40 -9.55 -11.24 1.14
CA ARG A 40 -9.30 -10.30 0.05
C ARG A 40 -9.82 -8.92 0.41
N ILE A 41 -9.16 -7.89 -0.10
CA ILE A 41 -9.37 -6.51 0.27
C ILE A 41 -9.72 -5.71 -0.98
N TYR A 42 -10.67 -4.79 -0.87
CA TYR A 42 -11.01 -3.90 -1.97
C TYR A 42 -10.24 -2.59 -1.85
N LEU A 43 -9.42 -2.31 -2.86
CA LEU A 43 -8.73 -1.03 -3.03
C LEU A 43 -9.54 -0.13 -3.96
N LYS A 44 -9.86 1.07 -3.50
CA LYS A 44 -10.49 2.08 -4.33
C LYS A 44 -9.42 2.98 -4.96
N LYS A 45 -9.42 3.09 -6.29
CA LYS A 45 -8.57 4.03 -7.03
C LYS A 45 -9.43 4.79 -8.02
N GLY A 46 -9.59 6.09 -7.79
CA GLY A 46 -10.54 6.92 -8.53
C GLY A 46 -11.99 6.44 -8.34
N SER A 47 -12.66 6.11 -9.45
CA SER A 47 -14.02 5.58 -9.49
C SER A 47 -14.11 4.05 -9.45
N MET A 48 -12.98 3.34 -9.45
CA MET A 48 -12.93 1.88 -9.58
C MET A 48 -12.51 1.19 -8.27
N PHE A 49 -12.96 -0.06 -8.10
CA PHE A 49 -12.58 -0.95 -7.01
C PHE A 49 -11.82 -2.16 -7.55
N PHE A 50 -10.68 -2.47 -6.94
CA PHE A 50 -9.80 -3.56 -7.29
C PHE A 50 -9.71 -4.54 -6.13
N LEU A 51 -9.72 -5.83 -6.44
CA LEU A 51 -9.54 -6.87 -5.44
C LEU A 51 -8.04 -7.13 -5.28
N SER A 52 -7.51 -6.99 -4.07
CA SER A 52 -6.09 -7.19 -3.75
C SER A 52 -5.91 -8.12 -2.55
N SER A 53 -4.67 -8.57 -2.35
CA SER A 53 -4.27 -9.17 -1.07
C SER A 53 -4.06 -8.10 0.00
N LYS A 54 -3.88 -8.55 1.25
CA LYS A 54 -3.54 -7.67 2.38
C LYS A 54 -2.19 -7.00 2.20
N GLU A 55 -1.21 -7.75 1.70
CA GLU A 55 0.15 -7.28 1.48
C GLU A 55 0.20 -6.21 0.38
N GLU A 56 -0.55 -6.40 -0.70
CA GLU A 56 -0.68 -5.43 -1.78
C GLU A 56 -1.37 -4.14 -1.31
N ALA A 57 -2.40 -4.26 -0.48
CA ALA A 57 -3.09 -3.11 0.10
C ALA A 57 -2.17 -2.31 1.03
N LEU A 58 -1.35 -2.99 1.85
CA LEU A 58 -0.37 -2.35 2.73
C LEU A 58 0.69 -1.61 1.92
N LYS A 59 1.18 -2.26 0.86
CA LYS A 59 2.15 -1.66 -0.06
C LYS A 59 1.58 -0.40 -0.72
N SER A 60 0.34 -0.45 -1.25
CA SER A 60 -0.31 0.72 -1.85
C SER A 60 -0.49 1.87 -0.87
N LEU A 61 -0.74 1.58 0.41
CA LEU A 61 -0.94 2.59 1.43
C LEU A 61 0.39 3.25 1.85
N ASN A 62 1.46 2.46 1.93
CA ASN A 62 2.82 2.94 2.16
C ASN A 62 3.36 3.71 0.95
N ASP A 63 3.10 3.25 -0.27
CA ASP A 63 3.49 3.98 -1.49
C ASP A 63 2.74 5.32 -1.59
N ALA A 64 1.51 5.40 -1.08
CA ALA A 64 0.76 6.66 -1.01
C ALA A 64 1.29 7.61 0.07
N SER A 65 1.83 7.09 1.19
CA SER A 65 2.45 7.91 2.22
C SER A 65 3.87 8.35 1.86
N ILE A 66 4.60 7.51 1.11
CA ILE A 66 5.95 7.74 0.58
C ILE A 66 5.91 8.45 -0.78
N GLY A 67 4.71 8.68 -1.34
CA GLY A 67 4.38 9.05 -2.72
C GLY A 67 4.91 10.38 -3.29
N ASN A 68 6.17 10.71 -3.02
CA ASN A 68 7.10 11.33 -3.93
C ASN A 68 8.29 10.34 -4.14
N ASN A 69 8.26 9.44 -5.13
CA ASN A 69 9.42 9.02 -5.98
C ASN A 69 9.57 7.54 -6.44
N CYS A 70 8.96 6.52 -5.87
CA CYS A 70 9.47 5.15 -6.11
C CYS A 70 8.86 4.35 -7.30
N ASN A 71 7.70 4.72 -7.83
CA ASN A 71 6.98 3.88 -8.82
C ASN A 71 7.36 4.09 -10.29
N ASN A 72 8.15 5.11 -10.61
CA ASN A 72 8.57 5.35 -12.00
C ASN A 72 9.67 4.38 -12.44
N ASN A 73 10.45 3.83 -11.53
CA ASN A 73 11.64 3.06 -11.89
C ASN A 73 11.27 1.68 -12.45
N ILE A 74 10.37 0.93 -11.80
CA ILE A 74 10.05 -0.44 -12.24
C ILE A 74 9.39 -0.46 -13.63
N PHE A 75 8.45 0.46 -13.90
CA PHE A 75 7.73 0.51 -15.17
C PHE A 75 8.65 0.97 -16.31
N HIS A 76 9.58 1.87 -16.02
CA HIS A 76 10.57 2.34 -16.99
C HIS A 76 11.56 1.24 -17.38
N TYR A 77 11.95 0.34 -16.46
CA TYR A 77 12.78 -0.82 -16.79
C TYR A 77 12.05 -1.84 -17.66
N PHE A 78 10.75 -2.07 -17.42
CA PHE A 78 9.95 -2.97 -18.27
C PHE A 78 9.78 -2.40 -19.68
N LEU A 79 9.51 -1.11 -19.81
CA LEU A 79 9.35 -0.45 -21.10
C LEU A 79 10.67 -0.41 -21.89
N SER A 80 11.79 -0.16 -21.22
CA SER A 80 13.11 -0.18 -21.87
C SER A 80 13.50 -1.58 -22.33
N LEU A 81 13.22 -2.62 -21.52
CA LEU A 81 13.50 -4.01 -21.90
C LEU A 81 12.69 -4.45 -23.12
N PHE A 82 11.41 -4.07 -23.19
CA PHE A 82 10.54 -4.40 -24.32
C PHE A 82 11.02 -3.72 -25.62
N ALA A 83 11.44 -2.46 -25.53
CA ALA A 83 12.01 -1.73 -26.66
C ALA A 83 13.30 -2.39 -27.19
N ILE A 84 14.19 -2.81 -26.29
CA ILE A 84 15.45 -3.49 -26.66
C ILE A 84 15.16 -4.82 -27.38
N ILE A 85 14.22 -5.62 -26.87
CA ILE A 85 13.83 -6.90 -27.49
C ILE A 85 13.26 -6.68 -28.89
N PHE A 86 12.43 -5.64 -29.06
CA PHE A 86 11.82 -5.32 -30.36
C PHE A 86 12.86 -4.89 -31.40
N ILE A 87 13.83 -4.05 -31.00
CA ILE A 87 14.94 -3.64 -31.86
C ILE A 87 15.80 -4.85 -32.27
N LEU A 88 16.15 -5.71 -31.30
CA LEU A 88 16.92 -6.94 -31.56
C LEU A 88 16.21 -7.87 -32.55
N PHE A 89 14.89 -8.02 -32.42
CA PHE A 89 14.09 -8.82 -33.35
C PHE A 89 14.12 -8.24 -34.76
N HIS A 90 14.02 -6.91 -34.89
CA HIS A 90 14.04 -6.23 -36.19
C HIS A 90 15.39 -6.36 -36.90
N ILE A 91 16.49 -6.17 -36.17
CA ILE A 91 17.85 -6.35 -36.70
C ILE A 91 18.09 -7.80 -37.14
N LYS A 92 17.63 -8.76 -36.33
CA LYS A 92 17.77 -10.18 -36.66
C LYS A 92 16.95 -10.59 -37.89
N LYS A 93 15.84 -9.91 -38.18
CA LYS A 93 15.06 -10.11 -39.39
C LYS A 93 15.81 -9.60 -40.63
N GLU A 94 16.38 -8.40 -40.55
CA GLU A 94 17.09 -7.74 -41.66
C GLU A 94 18.40 -8.45 -42.06
N ILE A 95 19.05 -9.15 -41.13
CA ILE A 95 20.28 -9.93 -41.43
C ILE A 95 19.97 -11.30 -42.10
N ASN A 96 18.74 -11.81 -41.95
CA ASN A 96 18.34 -13.12 -42.49
C ASN A 96 17.57 -13.04 -43.83
N GLU A 97 17.29 -11.84 -44.32
CA GLU A 97 16.82 -11.56 -45.69
C GLU A 97 18.01 -11.22 -46.60
#